data_AF-A0AAV4HV78-F1
#
_entry.id   AF-A0AAV4HV78-F1
#
_cell.length_a   1.000
_cell.length_b   1.000
_cell.length_c   1.000
_cell.angle_alpha   90.00
_cell.angle_beta   90.00
_cell.angle_gamma   90.00
#
_symmetry.space_group_name_H-M   'P 1'
#
loop_
_entity.id
_entity.type
_entity.pdbx_description
1 polymer ?
#
loop_
_entity_poly.entity_id
_entity_poly.type
_entity_poly.pdbx_seq_one_letter_code
_entity_poly.pdbx_strand_id
1 'polypeptide(L)'
;MEYGNTASATAAKTNTTRLCKVQNAGPRLITEAMKTIPIEEMERYSNISPLDNCRHEKIYAHSEKLKRLQTHPMHRKPQEPLRHIIMRFGF
;
A
#
# COMPACT_ATOMS: atom_id res chain seq x y z
N MET A 1 -13.51 8.82 3.98
CA MET A 1 -12.47 7.78 4.11
C MET A 1 -11.45 7.82 2.96
N GLU A 2 -11.78 8.31 1.76
CA GLU A 2 -10.86 8.27 0.59
C GLU A 2 -9.62 9.16 0.70
N TYR A 3 -9.74 10.36 1.29
CA TYR A 3 -8.61 11.27 1.51
C TYR A 3 -7.47 10.64 2.33
N GLY A 4 -7.81 9.79 3.31
CA GLY A 4 -6.81 9.11 4.13
C GLY A 4 -5.98 8.11 3.34
N ASN A 5 -6.60 7.40 2.39
CA ASN A 5 -5.91 6.41 1.56
C ASN A 5 -4.98 7.10 0.55
N THR A 6 -5.42 8.20 -0.08
CA THR A 6 -4.58 8.96 -1.01
C THR A 6 -3.42 9.65 -0.29
N ALA A 7 -3.67 10.29 0.85
CA ALA A 7 -2.63 10.90 1.67
C ALA A 7 -1.61 9.86 2.16
N SER A 8 -2.08 8.67 2.54
CA SER A 8 -1.19 7.56 2.93
C SER A 8 -0.39 7.01 1.75
N ALA A 9 -0.96 6.98 0.54
CA ALA A 9 -0.28 6.55 -0.68
C ALA A 9 0.86 7.49 -1.09
N THR A 10 0.68 8.80 -0.89
CA THR A 10 1.66 9.83 -1.27
C THR A 10 2.62 10.20 -0.13
N ALA A 11 2.48 9.58 1.04
CA ALA A 11 3.33 9.86 2.18
C ALA A 11 4.79 9.42 1.92
N ALA A 12 5.75 10.21 2.42
CA ALA A 12 7.16 9.85 2.37
C ALA A 12 7.46 8.58 3.18
N LYS A 13 8.42 7.77 2.72
CA LYS A 13 8.86 6.54 3.41
C LYS A 13 9.27 6.78 4.87
N THR A 14 9.87 7.92 5.15
CA THR A 14 10.26 8.30 6.52
C THR A 14 9.06 8.39 7.48
N ASN A 15 7.91 8.83 6.98
CA ASN A 15 6.68 8.89 7.75
C ASN A 15 6.08 7.50 7.96
N THR A 16 6.10 6.65 6.94
CA THR A 16 5.60 5.26 7.07
C THR A 16 6.47 4.46 8.03
N THR A 17 7.80 4.61 8.00
CA THR A 17 8.71 3.98 8.97
C THR A 17 8.44 4.43 10.41
N ARG A 18 8.13 5.71 10.62
CA ARG A 18 7.74 6.21 11.96
C ARG A 18 6.44 5.55 12.44
N LEU A 19 5.45 5.41 11.56
CA LEU A 19 4.20 4.73 11.89
C LEU A 19 4.41 3.25 12.25
N CYS A 20 5.28 2.53 11.52
CA CYS A 20 5.61 1.13 11.85
C CYS A 20 6.20 1.02 13.26
N LYS A 21 7.06 1.96 13.68
CA LYS A 21 7.61 1.99 15.05
C LYS A 21 6.53 2.19 16.11
N VAL A 22 5.56 3.07 15.85
CA VAL A 22 4.44 3.32 16.77
C VAL A 22 3.55 2.09 16.89
N GLN A 23 3.18 1.46 15.78
CA GLN A 23 2.37 0.22 15.79
C GLN A 23 3.05 -0.89 16.60
N ASN A 24 4.37 -1.04 16.42
CA ASN A 24 5.14 -2.08 17.09
C ASN A 24 5.50 -1.75 18.56
N ALA A 25 5.17 -0.56 19.06
CA ALA A 25 5.42 -0.23 20.47
C ALA A 25 4.51 -1.02 21.41
N GLY A 26 3.24 -1.19 21.07
CA GLY A 26 2.26 -1.94 21.87
C GLY A 26 2.62 -3.42 22.04
N PRO A 27 2.81 -4.18 20.93
CA PRO A 27 3.23 -5.57 20.99
C PRO A 27 4.52 -5.77 21.78
N ARG A 28 5.51 -4.87 21.62
CA ARG A 28 6.74 -4.94 22.39
C ARG A 28 6.54 -4.79 23.89
N LEU A 29 5.62 -3.92 24.32
CA LEU A 29 5.29 -3.75 25.74
C LEU A 29 4.62 -5.01 26.30
N ILE A 30 3.69 -5.60 25.54
CA ILE A 30 2.94 -6.80 25.96
C ILE A 30 3.86 -8.01 26.10
N THR A 31 4.80 -8.18 25.17
CA THR A 31 5.71 -9.34 25.13
C THR A 31 7.02 -9.07 25.87
N GLU A 32 7.16 -7.92 26.52
CA GLU A 32 8.39 -7.43 27.16
C GLU A 32 9.63 -7.54 26.24
N ALA A 33 9.43 -7.37 24.94
CA ALA A 33 10.45 -7.55 23.93
C ALA A 33 11.48 -6.42 23.97
N MET A 34 12.77 -6.77 23.85
CA MET A 34 13.85 -5.79 23.79
C MET A 34 13.67 -4.81 22.63
N LYS A 35 14.05 -3.54 22.83
CA LYS A 35 14.03 -2.52 21.76
C LYS A 35 14.94 -2.87 20.58
N THR A 36 15.95 -3.71 20.80
CA THR A 36 16.91 -4.16 19.78
C THR A 36 16.35 -5.20 18.82
N ILE A 37 15.27 -5.90 19.19
CA ILE A 37 14.63 -6.88 18.31
C ILE A 37 14.15 -6.16 17.04
N PRO A 38 14.39 -6.69 15.82
CA PRO A 38 13.90 -6.09 14.58
C PRO A 38 12.37 -6.00 14.55
N ILE A 39 11.83 -5.02 13.81
CA ILE A 39 10.36 -4.87 13.67
C ILE A 39 9.75 -6.09 12.97
N GLU A 40 10.38 -6.59 11.91
CA GLU A 40 9.86 -7.74 11.17
C GLU A 40 9.74 -9.01 12.02
N GLU A 41 10.70 -9.24 12.93
CA GLU A 41 10.61 -10.35 13.89
C GLU A 41 9.47 -10.13 14.89
N MET A 42 9.30 -8.89 15.37
CA MET A 42 8.21 -8.55 16.27
C MET A 42 6.84 -8.76 15.62
N GLU A 43 6.68 -8.36 14.36
CA GLU A 43 5.46 -8.56 13.57
C GLU A 43 5.15 -10.05 13.38
N ARG A 44 6.17 -10.87 13.09
CA ARG A 44 6.03 -12.33 13.00
C ARG A 44 5.65 -12.96 14.34
N TYR A 45 6.33 -12.59 15.42
CA TYR A 45 6.08 -13.16 16.75
C TYR A 45 4.69 -12.79 17.29
N SER A 46 4.28 -11.52 17.10
CA SER A 46 2.95 -11.04 17.51
C SER A 46 1.83 -11.42 16.54
N ASN A 47 2.14 -12.11 15.44
CA ASN A 47 1.22 -12.46 14.37
C ASN A 47 0.43 -11.25 13.83
N ILE A 48 1.10 -10.10 13.74
CA ILE A 48 0.55 -8.84 13.23
C ILE A 48 1.02 -8.66 11.79
N SER A 49 0.08 -8.35 10.90
CA SER A 49 0.44 -8.05 9.50
C SER A 49 1.26 -6.75 9.43
N PRO A 50 2.37 -6.73 8.66
CA PRO A 50 3.15 -5.53 8.45
C PRO A 50 2.29 -4.37 7.96
N LEU A 51 2.50 -3.18 8.53
CA LEU A 51 1.70 -1.99 8.19
C LEU A 51 1.78 -1.64 6.70
N ASP A 52 2.92 -1.89 6.08
CA ASP A 52 3.13 -1.69 4.65
C ASP A 52 2.18 -2.54 3.80
N ASN A 53 1.96 -3.81 4.18
CA ASN A 53 1.04 -4.70 3.47
C ASN A 53 -0.39 -4.20 3.56
N CYS A 54 -0.86 -3.86 4.77
CA CYS A 54 -2.19 -3.31 4.99
C CYS A 54 -2.41 -2.00 4.21
N ARG A 55 -1.39 -1.15 4.15
CA ARG A 55 -1.45 0.09 3.35
C ARG A 55 -1.55 -0.22 1.87
N HIS A 56 -0.70 -1.10 1.34
CA HIS A 56 -0.74 -1.47 -0.07
C HIS A 56 -2.09 -2.05 -0.48
N GLU A 57 -2.67 -2.94 0.31
CA GLU A 57 -4.01 -3.50 0.06
C GLU A 57 -5.08 -2.41 -0.05
N LYS A 58 -5.07 -1.44 0.88
CA LYS A 58 -6.00 -0.29 0.85
C LYS A 58 -5.79 0.60 -0.37
N ILE A 59 -4.53 0.83 -0.76
CA ILE A 59 -4.19 1.60 -1.96
C ILE A 59 -4.67 0.86 -3.20
N TYR A 60 -4.44 -0.45 -3.31
CA TYR A 60 -4.89 -1.25 -4.44
C TYR A 60 -6.42 -1.26 -4.55
N ALA A 61 -7.13 -1.53 -3.46
CA ALA A 61 -8.59 -1.51 -3.43
C ALA A 61 -9.14 -0.13 -3.84
N HIS A 62 -8.51 0.96 -3.38
CA HIS A 62 -8.89 2.31 -3.78
C HIS A 62 -8.58 2.57 -5.25
N SER A 63 -7.43 2.14 -5.75
CA SER A 63 -7.05 2.29 -7.17
C SER A 63 -8.04 1.56 -8.09
N GLU A 64 -8.47 0.36 -7.73
CA GLU A 64 -9.47 -0.42 -8.46
C GLU A 64 -10.84 0.27 -8.46
N LYS A 65 -11.24 0.83 -7.31
CA LYS A 65 -12.46 1.64 -7.22
C LYS A 65 -12.41 2.82 -8.19
N LEU A 66 -11.28 3.53 -8.24
CA LEU A 66 -11.11 4.70 -9.11
C LEU A 66 -11.02 4.33 -10.61
N LYS A 67 -10.56 3.12 -10.95
CA LYS A 67 -10.61 2.61 -12.34
C LYS A 67 -12.05 2.28 -12.80
N ARG A 68 -12.93 1.88 -11.88
CA ARG A 68 -14.33 1.56 -12.20
C ARG A 68 -15.20 2.81 -12.39
N LEU A 69 -14.76 3.97 -11.92
CA LEU A 69 -15.54 5.21 -11.94
C LEU A 69 -15.43 5.92 -13.29
N GLN A 70 -16.48 5.91 -14.11
CA GLN A 70 -16.46 6.44 -15.49
C GLN A 70 -15.98 7.90 -15.63
N THR A 71 -16.24 8.72 -14.61
CA THR A 71 -15.85 10.13 -14.57
C THR A 71 -14.40 10.35 -14.17
N HIS A 72 -13.71 9.34 -13.64
CA HIS A 72 -12.38 9.47 -13.08
C HIS A 72 -11.29 9.27 -14.15
N PRO A 73 -10.20 10.07 -14.15
CA PRO A 73 -9.12 9.96 -15.13
C PRO A 73 -8.49 8.55 -15.22
N MET A 74 -8.47 7.79 -14.12
CA MET A 74 -7.97 6.41 -14.12
C MET A 74 -8.87 5.40 -14.82
N HIS A 75 -10.16 5.69 -15.04
CA HIS A 75 -11.04 4.84 -15.83
C HIS A 75 -10.70 4.88 -17.32
N ARG A 76 -10.35 6.07 -17.82
CA ARG A 76 -9.97 6.32 -19.21
C ARG A 76 -8.51 6.01 -19.52
N LYS A 77 -7.76 5.41 -18.59
CA LYS A 77 -6.50 4.77 -18.93
C LYS A 77 -6.82 3.33 -19.32
N PRO A 78 -7.04 3.01 -20.61
CA PRO A 78 -6.66 1.68 -21.03
C PRO A 78 -5.22 1.47 -20.57
N GLN A 79 -4.88 0.29 -20.08
CA GLN A 79 -3.53 -0.19 -20.35
C GLN A 79 -3.44 -0.15 -21.87
N GLU A 80 -2.96 0.93 -22.49
CA GLU A 80 -2.74 0.93 -23.92
C GLU A 80 -1.61 -0.07 -24.15
N PRO A 81 -1.85 -1.27 -24.71
CA PRO A 81 -0.77 -1.96 -25.35
C PRO A 81 -0.71 -1.31 -26.72
N LEU A 82 0.15 -0.30 -26.87
CA LEU A 82 0.87 -0.13 -28.13
C LEU A 82 -0.08 -0.21 -29.35
N ARG A 83 -1.10 0.65 -29.44
CA ARG A 83 -2.01 0.69 -30.63
C ARG A 83 -1.22 0.80 -31.94
N HIS A 84 -0.01 1.34 -31.89
CA HIS A 84 0.95 1.42 -32.99
C HIS A 84 1.67 0.09 -33.35
N ILE A 85 1.63 -0.93 -32.49
CA ILE A 85 2.18 -2.28 -32.78
C ILE A 85 1.11 -3.17 -33.41
N ILE A 86 -0.14 -3.10 -32.94
CA ILE A 86 -1.24 -3.92 -33.48
C ILE A 86 -1.63 -3.46 -34.90
N MET A 87 -1.60 -2.15 -35.20
CA MET A 87 -1.84 -1.68 -36.57
C MET A 87 -0.70 -1.98 -37.56
N ARG A 88 0.47 -2.45 -37.09
CA ARG A 88 1.62 -2.76 -37.95
C ARG A 88 1.62 -4.20 -38.47
N PHE A 89 0.87 -5.09 -37.82
CA PHE A 89 0.63 -6.47 -38.27
C PHE A 89 -0.86 -6.60 -38.59
N GLY A 90 -1.23 -6.16 -39.79
CA GLY A 90 -2.55 -6.42 -40.35
C GLY A 90 -2.78 -7.93 -40.53
N PHE A 91 -3.97 -8.37 -40.14
CA PHE A 91 -4.65 -9.52 -40.74
C PHE A 91 -5.49 -9.02 -41.91
#